data_AF-A0A1H6XW27-F1
#
_entry.id   AF-A0A1H6XW27-F1
#
_cell.length_a   1.000
_cell.length_b   1.000
_cell.length_c   1.000
_cell.angle_alpha   90.00
_cell.angle_beta   90.00
_cell.angle_gamma   90.00
#
_symmetry.space_group_name_H-M   'P 1'
#
loop_
_entity.id
_entity.type
_entity.pdbx_description
1 polymer ?
#
loop_
_entity_poly.entity_id
_entity_poly.type
_entity_poly.pdbx_seq_one_letter_code
_entity_poly.pdbx_strand_id
1 'polypeptide(L)'
;MHQTKPTRAKAPSTPAAGLPSDPAPLAGNVHPLRSAGASVAAVEPSPFDPAMTLIRIPELLAITGIGGRATVYKLLKEDPTFPKPVPLSASTARNAPVAFVLGEVQAWIRARIAARKGDAA
;
A
#
# COMPACT_ATOMS: atom_id res chain seq x y z
N MET A 1 12.77 -10.33 52.81
CA MET A 1 12.15 -11.36 51.94
C MET A 1 13.01 -11.44 50.69
N HIS A 2 14.06 -12.25 50.73
CA HIS A 2 15.14 -12.21 49.74
C HIS A 2 15.12 -13.47 48.86
N GLN A 3 14.65 -13.25 47.62
CA GLN A 3 14.96 -13.93 46.35
C GLN A 3 15.54 -15.37 46.40
N THR A 4 14.75 -16.35 45.93
CA THR A 4 15.24 -17.64 45.43
C THR A 4 14.97 -17.75 43.92
N LYS A 5 16.00 -18.17 43.19
CA LYS A 5 16.12 -18.18 41.72
C LYS A 5 15.19 -19.21 41.06
N PRO A 6 14.61 -18.94 39.87
CA PRO A 6 13.92 -19.96 39.10
C PRO A 6 14.91 -20.90 38.38
N THR A 7 14.63 -22.19 38.50
CA THR A 7 15.35 -23.31 37.89
C THR A 7 15.17 -23.34 36.36
N ARG A 8 16.28 -23.52 35.64
CA ARG A 8 16.35 -23.64 34.17
C ARG A 8 16.14 -25.11 33.81
N ALA A 9 14.95 -25.45 33.33
CA ALA A 9 14.67 -26.77 32.77
C ALA A 9 15.30 -26.90 31.36
N LYS A 10 15.87 -28.07 31.14
CA LYS A 10 16.73 -28.50 30.04
C LYS A 10 15.89 -28.95 28.84
N ALA A 11 16.13 -28.38 27.66
CA ALA A 11 15.53 -28.83 26.40
C ALA A 11 16.22 -30.14 25.92
N PRO A 12 15.46 -31.17 25.48
CA PRO A 12 16.05 -32.32 24.80
C PRO A 12 16.33 -32.01 23.32
N SER A 13 17.55 -32.36 22.92
CA SER A 13 18.05 -32.44 21.56
C SER A 13 17.36 -33.59 20.79
N THR A 14 17.01 -33.38 19.52
CA THR A 14 16.67 -34.46 18.57
C THR A 14 17.16 -34.07 17.17
N PRO A 15 17.70 -35.02 16.38
CA PRO A 15 18.67 -34.74 15.31
C PRO A 15 18.08 -34.77 13.88
N ALA A 16 18.87 -34.21 12.97
CA ALA A 16 19.09 -34.62 11.57
C ALA A 16 17.90 -35.12 10.73
N ALA A 17 17.42 -34.25 9.85
CA ALA A 17 16.91 -34.59 8.52
C ALA A 17 17.34 -33.42 7.61
N GLY A 18 18.37 -33.55 6.79
CA GLY A 18 18.28 -34.25 5.51
C GLY A 18 17.97 -33.20 4.43
N LEU A 19 19.01 -32.51 3.95
CA LEU A 19 18.95 -31.77 2.68
C LEU A 19 18.90 -32.81 1.54
N PRO A 20 17.91 -32.75 0.65
CA PRO A 20 18.13 -33.11 -0.74
C PRO A 20 18.53 -31.86 -1.51
N SER A 21 19.81 -31.80 -1.85
CA SER A 21 20.36 -30.97 -2.91
C SER A 21 19.83 -31.44 -4.25
N ASP A 22 19.05 -30.62 -4.95
CA ASP A 22 18.94 -30.67 -6.42
C ASP A 22 18.23 -29.40 -6.95
N PRO A 23 18.95 -28.43 -7.53
CA PRO A 23 18.34 -27.46 -8.42
C PRO A 23 18.46 -27.95 -9.87
N ALA A 24 17.39 -28.53 -10.41
CA ALA A 24 17.27 -28.79 -11.83
C ALA A 24 17.26 -27.46 -12.63
N PRO A 25 18.18 -27.21 -13.57
CA PRO A 25 18.09 -26.08 -14.46
C PRO A 25 17.29 -26.49 -15.70
N LEU A 26 15.96 -26.41 -15.66
CA LEU A 26 15.15 -26.57 -16.85
C LEU A 26 14.84 -25.21 -17.50
N ALA A 27 15.33 -25.10 -18.73
CA ALA A 27 14.82 -24.27 -19.82
C ALA A 27 14.88 -22.74 -19.65
N GLY A 28 15.84 -22.15 -20.38
CA GLY A 28 15.85 -20.72 -20.68
C GLY A 28 14.57 -20.31 -21.41
N ASN A 29 13.77 -19.49 -20.73
CA ASN A 29 12.69 -18.75 -21.37
C ASN A 29 13.27 -17.44 -21.91
N VAL A 30 13.87 -17.50 -23.10
CA VAL A 30 14.17 -16.30 -23.88
C VAL A 30 12.85 -15.74 -24.40
N HIS A 31 12.29 -14.77 -23.68
CA HIS A 31 11.19 -13.97 -24.21
C HIS A 31 11.78 -12.97 -25.21
N PRO A 32 11.38 -12.97 -26.49
CA PRO A 32 11.80 -11.94 -27.42
C PRO A 32 11.33 -10.60 -26.87
N LEU A 33 12.24 -9.61 -26.87
CA LEU A 33 11.98 -8.24 -26.46
C LEU A 33 10.94 -7.64 -27.41
N ARG A 34 9.64 -7.83 -27.12
CA ARG A 34 8.55 -7.15 -27.84
C ARG A 34 8.65 -5.67 -27.52
N SER A 35 9.27 -4.94 -28.42
CA SER A 35 9.05 -3.50 -28.58
C SER A 35 7.57 -3.29 -28.88
N ALA A 36 6.83 -2.81 -27.89
CA ALA A 36 5.44 -2.41 -28.02
C ALA A 36 5.33 -0.96 -27.57
N GLY A 37 5.25 -0.05 -28.55
CA GLY A 37 4.76 1.30 -28.32
C GLY A 37 3.37 1.23 -27.66
N ALA A 38 3.17 2.15 -26.71
CA ALA A 38 1.93 2.47 -25.99
C ALA A 38 0.72 1.56 -26.32
N SER A 39 0.74 0.32 -25.83
CA SER A 39 -0.48 -0.47 -25.71
C SER A 39 -1.16 0.00 -24.44
N VAL A 40 -2.28 0.70 -24.59
CA VAL A 40 -3.32 0.80 -23.56
C VAL A 40 -3.90 -0.61 -23.41
N ALA A 41 -3.09 -1.51 -22.85
CA ALA A 41 -3.42 -2.91 -22.71
C ALA A 41 -4.53 -3.01 -21.67
N ALA A 42 -5.66 -3.54 -22.15
CA ALA A 42 -6.78 -4.13 -21.42
C ALA A 42 -6.77 -3.85 -19.91
N VAL A 43 -7.75 -3.05 -19.46
CA VAL A 43 -8.24 -3.13 -18.09
C VAL A 43 -8.74 -4.56 -17.90
N GLU A 44 -7.85 -5.46 -17.43
CA GLU A 44 -8.29 -6.59 -16.61
C GLU A 44 -9.29 -6.01 -15.61
N PRO A 45 -10.52 -6.52 -15.49
CA PRO A 45 -11.45 -5.99 -14.53
C PRO A 45 -10.87 -6.28 -13.15
N SER A 46 -10.09 -5.32 -12.63
CA SER A 46 -9.91 -5.15 -11.22
C SER A 46 -11.32 -5.25 -10.66
N PRO A 47 -11.61 -6.20 -9.75
CA PRO A 47 -12.95 -6.40 -9.22
C PRO A 47 -13.51 -5.13 -8.56
N PHE A 48 -12.65 -4.13 -8.35
CA PHE A 48 -12.97 -2.82 -7.83
C PHE A 48 -12.57 -1.74 -8.82
N ASP A 49 -13.56 -0.94 -9.24
CA ASP A 49 -13.33 0.31 -9.95
C ASP A 49 -12.72 1.33 -8.97
N PRO A 50 -11.50 1.86 -9.22
CA PRO A 50 -10.88 2.84 -8.34
C PRO A 50 -11.70 4.14 -8.21
N ALA A 51 -12.53 4.50 -9.20
CA ALA A 51 -13.40 5.68 -9.11
C ALA A 51 -14.57 5.48 -8.15
N MET A 52 -14.96 4.23 -7.87
CA MET A 52 -16.09 3.88 -6.99
C MET A 52 -15.64 3.27 -5.66
N THR A 53 -14.33 3.12 -5.45
CA THR A 53 -13.76 2.53 -4.25
C THR A 53 -13.47 3.62 -3.21
N LEU A 54 -14.07 3.49 -2.02
CA LEU A 54 -13.85 4.37 -0.89
C LEU A 54 -12.86 3.76 0.10
N ILE A 55 -11.78 4.49 0.39
CA ILE A 55 -10.77 4.09 1.36
C ILE A 55 -10.84 4.91 2.64
N ARG A 56 -10.49 4.28 3.76
CA ARG A 56 -10.47 4.95 5.07
C ARG A 56 -9.11 5.58 5.33
N ILE A 57 -9.03 6.43 6.35
CA ILE A 57 -7.77 7.11 6.75
C ILE A 57 -6.58 6.13 6.92
N PRO A 58 -6.70 4.97 7.59
CA PRO A 58 -5.56 4.05 7.70
C PRO A 58 -5.00 3.60 6.35
N GLU A 59 -5.88 3.27 5.39
CA GLU A 59 -5.49 2.88 4.04
C GLU A 59 -4.92 4.05 3.26
N LEU A 60 -5.51 5.24 3.37
CA LEU A 60 -4.97 6.47 2.78
C LEU A 60 -3.52 6.68 3.22
N LEU A 61 -3.24 6.60 4.53
CA LEU A 61 -1.90 6.76 5.08
C LEU A 61 -0.93 5.69 4.54
N ALA A 62 -1.38 4.44 4.46
CA ALA A 62 -0.58 3.34 3.93
C ALA A 62 -0.24 3.52 2.44
N ILE A 63 -1.21 3.94 1.63
CA ILE A 63 -1.05 4.13 0.17
C ILE A 63 -0.18 5.35 -0.14
N THR A 64 -0.41 6.48 0.54
CA THR A 64 0.33 7.73 0.27
C THR A 64 1.69 7.80 0.98
N GLY A 65 1.95 6.92 1.95
CA GLY A 65 3.14 6.98 2.81
C GLY A 65 3.14 8.18 3.78
N ILE A 66 1.98 8.76 4.08
CA ILE A 66 1.88 9.90 5.01
C ILE A 66 1.92 9.36 6.43
N GLY A 67 2.76 9.94 7.28
CA GLY A 67 3.02 9.41 8.63
C GLY A 67 1.84 9.48 9.62
N GLY A 68 0.83 10.33 9.39
CA GLY A 68 -0.31 10.40 10.31
C GLY A 68 -1.42 11.37 9.91
N ARG A 69 -2.52 11.30 10.67
CA ARG A 69 -3.76 12.08 10.44
C ARG A 69 -3.55 13.60 10.48
N ALA A 70 -2.63 14.06 11.34
CA ALA A 70 -2.35 15.48 11.48
C ALA A 70 -1.87 16.09 10.15
N THR A 71 -1.01 15.38 9.41
CA THR A 71 -0.53 15.81 8.10
C THR A 71 -1.63 15.78 7.05
N VAL A 72 -2.52 14.78 7.08
CA VAL A 72 -3.70 14.73 6.20
C VAL A 72 -4.57 15.97 6.38
N TYR A 73 -4.86 16.38 7.62
CA TYR A 73 -5.65 17.59 7.86
C TYR A 73 -4.93 18.89 7.48
N LYS A 74 -3.60 18.92 7.52
CA LYS A 74 -2.83 20.06 6.97
C LYS A 74 -2.95 20.11 5.45
N LEU A 75 -2.74 18.99 4.77
CA LEU A 75 -2.89 18.89 3.32
C LEU A 75 -4.30 19.25 2.85
N LEU A 76 -5.33 18.83 3.57
CA LEU A 76 -6.71 19.23 3.27
C LEU A 76 -6.96 20.75 3.33
N LYS A 77 -6.14 21.50 4.07
CA LYS A 77 -6.23 22.96 4.17
C LYS A 77 -5.30 23.68 3.18
N GLU A 78 -4.11 23.12 2.94
CA GLU A 78 -3.04 23.78 2.20
C GLU A 78 -3.00 23.38 0.72
N ASP A 79 -3.37 22.13 0.40
CA ASP A 79 -3.27 21.57 -0.95
C ASP A 79 -4.69 21.33 -1.55
N PRO A 80 -5.16 22.20 -2.46
CA PRO A 80 -6.47 22.05 -3.09
C PRO A 80 -6.56 20.84 -4.03
N THR A 81 -5.42 20.25 -4.42
CA THR A 81 -5.39 19.04 -5.26
C THR A 81 -5.50 17.76 -4.43
N PHE A 82 -5.46 17.87 -3.11
CA PHE A 82 -5.58 16.73 -2.22
C PHE A 82 -6.99 16.10 -2.31
N PRO A 83 -7.12 14.76 -2.26
CA PRO A 83 -8.41 14.07 -2.35
C PRO A 83 -9.42 14.56 -1.32
N LYS A 84 -10.67 14.74 -1.74
CA LYS A 84 -11.70 15.33 -0.88
C LYS A 84 -12.35 14.25 0.01
N PRO A 85 -12.64 14.56 1.28
CA PRO A 85 -13.30 13.62 2.17
C PRO A 85 -14.77 13.46 1.77
N VAL A 86 -15.22 12.21 1.69
CA VAL A 86 -16.61 11.80 1.43
C VAL A 86 -17.25 11.37 2.76
N PRO A 87 -18.30 12.06 3.24
CA PRO A 87 -19.05 11.64 4.43
C PRO A 87 -19.73 10.28 4.19
N LEU A 88 -19.62 9.36 5.16
CA LEU A 88 -20.29 8.04 5.11
C LEU A 88 -21.61 8.01 5.87
N SER A 89 -22.00 9.11 6.51
CA SER A 89 -23.23 9.24 7.28
C SER A 89 -23.85 10.61 7.01
N ALA A 90 -25.19 10.69 7.12
CA ALA A 90 -25.92 11.96 7.05
C ALA A 90 -25.66 12.88 8.26
N SER A 91 -25.01 12.37 9.32
CA SER A 91 -24.68 13.16 10.50
C SER A 91 -23.47 14.07 10.25
N THR A 92 -23.62 15.35 10.59
CA THR A 92 -22.56 16.38 10.54
C THR A 92 -21.77 16.49 11.86
N ALA A 93 -21.88 15.50 12.75
CA ALA A 93 -21.13 15.47 13.99
C ALA A 93 -19.61 15.54 13.74
N ARG A 94 -18.85 16.16 14.65
CA ARG A 94 -17.38 16.36 14.51
C ARG A 94 -16.59 15.07 14.22
N ASN A 95 -17.10 13.92 14.64
CA ASN A 95 -16.45 12.63 14.49
C ASN A 95 -17.18 11.71 13.50
N ALA A 96 -18.02 12.27 12.62
CA ALA A 96 -18.68 11.50 11.58
C ALA A 96 -17.64 10.78 10.70
N PRO A 97 -17.87 9.51 10.33
CA PRO A 97 -16.92 8.76 9.54
C PRO A 97 -16.80 9.34 8.12
N VAL A 98 -15.56 9.60 7.68
CA VAL A 98 -15.24 10.07 6.31
C VAL A 98 -14.27 9.15 5.55
N ALA A 99 -14.52 8.92 4.27
CA ALA A 99 -13.66 8.17 3.37
C ALA A 99 -13.08 9.06 2.26
N PHE A 100 -12.24 8.49 1.40
CA PHE A 100 -11.66 9.15 0.24
C PHE A 100 -11.79 8.24 -0.98
N VAL A 101 -11.96 8.82 -2.17
CA VAL A 101 -12.03 8.04 -3.41
C VAL A 101 -10.64 7.56 -3.79
N LEU A 102 -10.46 6.25 -3.98
CA LEU A 102 -9.16 5.65 -4.31
C LEU A 102 -8.58 6.24 -5.60
N GLY A 103 -9.41 6.45 -6.62
CA GLY A 103 -9.01 7.05 -7.90
C GLY A 103 -8.44 8.46 -7.76
N GLU A 104 -9.03 9.30 -6.90
CA GLU A 104 -8.52 10.65 -6.60
C GLU A 104 -7.16 10.57 -5.89
N VAL A 105 -7.03 9.66 -4.92
CA VAL A 105 -5.78 9.43 -4.18
C VAL A 105 -4.66 9.01 -5.12
N GLN A 106 -4.93 8.05 -6.01
CA GLN A 106 -3.96 7.62 -7.01
C GLN A 106 -3.62 8.75 -7.99
N ALA A 107 -4.60 9.57 -8.41
CA ALA A 107 -4.37 10.71 -9.28
C ALA A 107 -3.44 11.75 -8.63
N TRP A 108 -3.68 12.07 -7.37
CA TRP A 108 -2.82 12.98 -6.60
C TRP A 108 -1.39 12.43 -6.44
N ILE A 109 -1.24 11.12 -6.19
CA ILE A 109 0.09 10.47 -6.16
C ILE A 109 0.78 10.60 -7.53
N ARG A 110 0.07 10.32 -8.62
CA ARG A 110 0.62 10.46 -9.99
C ARG A 110 1.06 11.90 -10.25
N ALA A 111 0.27 12.89 -9.84
CA ALA A 111 0.63 14.31 -9.97
C ALA A 111 1.91 14.64 -9.20
N ARG A 112 2.10 14.13 -7.97
CA ARG A 112 3.36 14.31 -7.22
C ARG A 112 4.55 13.64 -7.87
N ILE A 113 4.36 12.45 -8.44
CA ILE A 113 5.41 11.75 -9.20
C ILE A 113 5.78 12.55 -10.45
N ALA A 114 4.80 13.12 -11.15
CA ALA A 114 5.03 13.96 -12.32
C ALA A 114 5.76 15.26 -11.93
N ALA A 115 5.28 15.98 -10.92
CA ALA A 115 5.92 17.20 -10.41
C ALA A 115 7.37 16.96 -9.96
N ARG A 116 7.66 15.80 -9.36
CA ARG A 116 9.05 15.40 -9.01
C ARG A 116 9.92 15.23 -10.26
N LYS A 117 9.39 14.66 -11.34
CA LYS A 117 10.13 14.43 -12.59
C LYS A 117 10.47 15.75 -13.32
N GLY A 118 9.98 16.89 -12.81
CA GLY A 118 10.02 18.18 -13.45
C GLY A 118 8.94 18.24 -14.51
N ASP A 119 8.14 19.30 -14.51
CA ASP A 119 7.41 19.71 -15.70
C ASP A 119 8.40 19.80 -16.88
N ALA A 120 8.46 18.73 -17.67
CA ALA A 120 8.91 18.77 -19.04
C ALA A 120 7.69 19.20 -19.88
N ALA A 121 7.42 20.50 -19.83
CA ALA A 121 6.57 21.22 -20.76
C ALA A 121 7.30 22.51 -21.16
#